data_AF-A0A927C5B5-F1
#
_entry.id   AF-A0A927C5B5-F1
#
_cell.length_a   1.000
_cell.length_b   1.000
_cell.length_c   1.000
_cell.angle_alpha   90.00
_cell.angle_beta   90.00
_cell.angle_gamma   90.00
#
_symmetry.space_group_name_H-M   'P 1'
#
loop_
_entity.id
_entity.type
_entity.pdbx_description
1 polymer ?
#
loop_
_entity_poly.entity_id
_entity_poly.type
_entity_poly.pdbx_seq_one_letter_code
_entity_poly.pdbx_strand_id
1 'polypeptide(L)' 'MRTSRYSDSQILAILKQNESGVSVPELCREHGMSSA' A
#
# COMPACT_ATOMS: atom_id res chain seq x y z
N MET A 1 -19.43 -9.36 6.06
CA MET A 1 -17.97 -9.38 6.32
C MET A 1 -17.37 -8.23 5.51
N ARG A 2 -16.63 -7.30 6.11
CA ARG A 2 -15.98 -6.21 5.33
C ARG A 2 -15.03 -6.86 4.34
N THR A 3 -15.28 -6.70 3.06
CA THR A 3 -14.30 -7.08 2.03
C THR A 3 -13.08 -6.19 2.23
N SER A 4 -11.91 -6.81 2.40
CA SER A 4 -10.66 -6.06 2.43
C SER A 4 -10.51 -5.32 1.11
N ARG A 5 -10.13 -4.04 1.16
CA ARG A 5 -9.89 -3.21 -0.04
C ARG A 5 -8.69 -3.71 -0.84
N TYR A 6 -7.82 -4.48 -0.20
CA TYR A 6 -6.60 -5.04 -0.77
C TYR A 6 -6.54 -6.54 -0.51
N SER A 7 -6.02 -7.29 -1.49
CA SER A 7 -5.62 -8.69 -1.29
C SER A 7 -4.30 -8.78 -0.53
N ASP A 8 -4.04 -9.93 0.10
CA ASP A 8 -2.78 -10.19 0.81
C ASP A 8 -1.55 -9.99 -0.10
N SER A 9 -1.67 -10.37 -1.38
CA SER A 9 -0.63 -10.14 -2.38
C SER A 9 -0.36 -8.66 -2.65
N GLN A 10 -1.40 -7.82 -2.68
CA GLN A 10 -1.25 -6.37 -2.84
C GLN A 10 -0.55 -5.78 -1.61
N ILE A 11 -0.96 -6.20 -0.40
CA ILE A 11 -0.34 -5.74 0.85
C ILE A 11 1.17 -6.08 0.86
N LEU A 12 1.54 -7.31 0.52
CA LEU A 12 2.94 -7.72 0.44
C LEU A 12 3.75 -6.91 -0.59
N ALA A 13 3.15 -6.58 -1.74
CA ALA A 13 3.80 -5.75 -2.75
C ALA A 13 4.06 -4.33 -2.25
N ILE A 14 3.08 -3.71 -1.58
CA ILE A 14 3.20 -2.36 -1.00
C ILE A 14 4.30 -2.32 0.07
N LEU A 15 4.35 -3.33 0.95
CA LEU A 15 5.39 -3.43 1.98
C LEU A 15 6.79 -3.54 1.36
N LYS A 16 6.97 -4.37 0.33
CA LYS A 16 8.24 -4.50 -0.39
C LYS A 16 8.68 -3.21 -1.07
N GLN A 17 7.76 -2.44 -1.64
CA GLN A 17 8.09 -1.13 -2.23
C GLN A 17 8.56 -0.15 -1.15
N ASN A 18 7.93 -0.14 0.02
CA ASN A 18 8.40 0.67 1.15
C ASN A 18 9.79 0.25 1.62
N GLU A 19 10.04 -1.06 1.76
CA GLU A 19 11.36 -1.61 2.10
C GLU A 19 12.43 -1.30 1.04
N SER A 20 12.04 -1.14 -0.22
CA SER A 20 12.93 -0.73 -1.32
C SER A 20 13.27 0.77 -1.31
N GLY A 21 12.73 1.53 -0.35
CA GLY A 21 12.99 2.96 -0.17
C GLY A 21 11.95 3.89 -0.78
N VAL A 22 10.81 3.37 -1.28
CA VAL A 22 9.72 4.22 -1.76
C VAL A 22 9.05 4.92 -0.58
N SER A 23 8.87 6.23 -0.71
CA SER A 23 8.29 7.06 0.34
C SER A 23 6.82 6.71 0.58
N VAL A 24 6.37 6.73 1.84
CA VAL A 24 4.95 6.49 2.18
C VAL A 24 4.00 7.43 1.43
N PRO A 25 4.28 8.73 1.25
CA PRO A 25 3.43 9.61 0.46
C PRO A 25 3.26 9.16 -1.00
N GLU A 26 4.31 8.62 -1.63
CA GLU A 26 4.21 8.08 -2.99
C GLU A 26 3.37 6.82 -3.05
N LEU A 27 3.56 5.89 -2.10
CA LEU A 27 2.74 4.68 -2.00
C LEU A 27 1.26 5.02 -1.80
N CYS A 28 0.97 6.00 -0.93
CA CYS A 28 -0.40 6.43 -0.70
C CYS A 28 -1.03 7.01 -1.98
N ARG A 29 -0.26 7.80 -2.74
CA ARG A 29 -0.72 8.40 -3.99
C ARG A 29 -0.93 7.34 -5.09
N GLU A 30 -0.03 6.38 -5.22
CA GLU A 30 -0.09 5.30 -6.22
C GLU A 30 -1.26 4.34 -5.96
N HIS A 31 -1.48 3.96 -4.69
CA HIS A 31 -2.50 2.99 -4.32
C HIS A 31 -3.84 3.60 -3.89
N GLY A 32 -4.00 4.92 -3.97
CA GLY A 32 -5.22 5.61 -3.55
C GLY A 32 -5.51 5.44 -2.05
N MET A 33 -4.45 5.34 -1.24
CA MET A 33 -4.56 5.28 0.22
C MET A 33 -4.63 6.69 0.79
N SER A 34 -5.37 6.84 1.88
CA SER A 34 -5.29 8.04 2.69
C SER A 34 -3.93 8.10 3.38
N SER A 35 -3.23 9.23 3.31
CA SER A 35 -1.99 9.50 4.04
C SER A 35 -2.24 9.98 5.48
N ALA A 36 -3.32 9.49 6.10
CA ALA A 36 -3.89 10.02 7.35
C ALA A 36 -3.04 9.70 8.58
#